data_AF-A0A932JLQ8-F1
#
_entry.id   AF-A0A932JLQ8-F1
#
_cell.length_a   1.000
_cell.length_b   1.000
_cell.length_c   1.000
_cell.angle_alpha   90.00
_cell.angle_beta   90.00
_cell.angle_gamma   90.00
#
_symmetry.space_group_name_H-M   'P 1'
#
loop_
_entity.id
_entity.type
_entity.pdbx_description
1 polymer ?
#
loop_
_entity_poly.entity_id
_entity_poly.type
_entity_poly.pdbx_seq_one_letter_code
_entity_poly.pdbx_strand_id
1 'polypeptide(L)'
;MDCKTAQHVWNHQGGFIAGINCRFKGLLIFLTDQAFAFTQGDQNPFDTAVKAKAGNGKYLVIHSDDSSVMSRMVHDVLGDKVANRIISEYVGKAVNLPTLQLANICCNGCSISDGSLSPEQELAIQMAAVNTNPDGTTIVP
;
A
#
# COMPACT_ATOMS: atom_id res chain seq x y z
N MET A 1 -10.97 5.24 6.44
CA MET A 1 -12.16 4.58 7.01
C MET A 1 -13.08 5.61 7.67
N ASP A 2 -14.39 5.56 7.41
CA ASP A 2 -15.38 6.32 8.18
C ASP A 2 -15.67 5.70 9.57
N CYS A 3 -16.32 6.46 10.46
CA CYS A 3 -16.60 6.04 11.84
C CYS A 3 -17.46 4.76 11.93
N LYS A 4 -18.49 4.62 11.08
CA LYS A 4 -19.37 3.44 11.09
C LYS A 4 -18.62 2.19 10.66
N THR A 5 -17.79 2.33 9.63
CA THR A 5 -16.93 1.28 9.11
C THR A 5 -15.88 0.88 10.14
N ALA A 6 -15.22 1.85 10.79
CA ALA A 6 -14.28 1.59 11.86
C ALA A 6 -14.95 0.82 13.02
N GLN A 7 -16.12 1.26 13.49
CA GLN A 7 -16.86 0.55 14.54
C GLN A 7 -17.16 -0.90 14.19
N HIS A 8 -17.55 -1.18 12.93
CA HIS A 8 -17.84 -2.52 12.48
C HIS A 8 -16.59 -3.41 12.45
N VAL A 9 -15.47 -2.88 11.94
CA VAL A 9 -14.21 -3.62 11.80
C VAL A 9 -13.57 -3.89 13.15
N TRP A 10 -13.40 -2.85 13.97
CA TRP A 10 -12.67 -2.93 15.24
C TRP A 10 -13.43 -3.74 16.31
N ASN A 11 -14.77 -3.73 16.29
CA ASN A 11 -15.60 -4.49 17.23
C ASN A 11 -16.12 -5.83 16.65
N HIS A 12 -15.56 -6.29 15.53
CA HIS A 12 -15.99 -7.55 14.93
C HIS A 12 -15.71 -8.73 15.87
N GLN A 13 -16.69 -9.63 16.06
CA GLN A 13 -16.59 -10.75 17.02
C GLN A 13 -15.40 -11.69 16.75
N GLY A 14 -15.02 -11.86 15.48
CA GLY A 14 -13.84 -12.64 15.07
C GLY A 14 -12.50 -11.88 15.14
N GLY A 15 -12.48 -10.67 15.71
CA GLY A 15 -11.31 -9.79 15.76
C GLY A 15 -11.12 -8.93 14.50
N PHE A 16 -10.13 -8.03 14.57
CA PHE A 16 -9.88 -6.99 13.56
C PHE A 16 -9.69 -7.53 12.14
N ILE A 17 -8.84 -8.56 11.95
CA ILE A 17 -8.58 -9.14 10.62
C ILE A 17 -9.85 -9.75 10.01
N ALA A 18 -10.67 -10.42 10.82
CA ALA A 18 -11.96 -10.93 10.37
C ALA A 18 -12.93 -9.79 10.02
N GLY A 19 -12.91 -8.68 10.77
CA GLY A 19 -13.65 -7.45 10.48
C GLY A 19 -13.23 -6.83 9.14
N ILE A 20 -11.93 -6.73 8.87
CA ILE A 20 -11.39 -6.28 7.58
C ILE A 20 -11.89 -7.20 6.46
N ASN A 21 -11.74 -8.52 6.60
CA ASN A 21 -12.19 -9.46 5.57
C ASN A 21 -13.72 -9.49 5.40
N CYS A 22 -14.48 -9.08 6.41
CA CYS A 22 -15.94 -8.92 6.32
C CYS A 22 -16.31 -7.67 5.51
N ARG A 23 -15.69 -6.52 5.84
CA ARG A 23 -16.07 -5.21 5.31
C ARG A 23 -15.38 -4.84 3.99
N PHE A 24 -14.14 -5.27 3.82
CA PHE A 24 -13.25 -4.98 2.68
C PHE A 24 -12.90 -6.28 1.94
N LYS A 25 -13.92 -6.88 1.31
CA LYS A 25 -13.78 -8.16 0.62
C LYS A 25 -12.67 -8.11 -0.43
N GLY A 26 -11.74 -9.07 -0.35
CA GLY A 26 -10.61 -9.18 -1.29
C GLY A 26 -9.40 -8.30 -0.98
N LEU A 27 -9.51 -7.34 -0.05
CA LEU A 27 -8.41 -6.42 0.26
C LEU A 27 -7.16 -7.14 0.77
N LEU A 28 -7.32 -8.07 1.71
CA LEU A 28 -6.18 -8.80 2.27
C LEU A 28 -5.48 -9.68 1.24
N ILE A 29 -6.25 -10.30 0.34
CA ILE A 29 -5.71 -11.08 -0.77
C ILE A 29 -4.91 -10.16 -1.70
N PHE A 30 -5.51 -9.05 -2.13
CA PHE A 30 -4.85 -8.07 -2.98
C PHE A 30 -3.53 -7.57 -2.38
N LEU A 31 -3.52 -7.12 -1.13
CA LEU A 31 -2.30 -6.63 -0.47
C LEU A 31 -1.24 -7.73 -0.33
N THR A 32 -1.66 -8.97 -0.08
CA THR A 32 -0.75 -10.11 0.00
C THR A 32 -0.13 -10.43 -1.35
N ASP A 33 -0.92 -10.39 -2.43
CA ASP A 33 -0.42 -10.61 -3.79
C ASP A 33 0.58 -9.53 -4.19
N GLN A 34 0.31 -8.27 -3.86
CA GLN A 34 1.26 -7.17 -4.11
C GLN A 34 2.55 -7.34 -3.28
N ALA A 35 2.45 -7.80 -2.03
CA ALA A 35 3.62 -8.10 -1.22
C ALA A 35 4.44 -9.27 -1.79
N PHE A 36 3.79 -10.30 -2.34
CA PHE A 36 4.48 -11.37 -3.06
C PHE A 36 5.20 -10.82 -4.29
N ALA A 37 4.55 -9.99 -5.11
CA ALA A 37 5.16 -9.33 -6.26
C ALA A 37 6.42 -8.53 -5.85
N PHE A 38 6.34 -7.79 -4.74
CA PHE A 38 7.49 -7.10 -4.16
C PHE A 38 8.64 -8.06 -3.83
N THR A 39 8.36 -9.17 -3.14
CA THR A 39 9.40 -10.15 -2.78
C THR A 39 10.02 -10.89 -3.97
N GLN A 40 9.29 -10.99 -5.09
CA GLN A 40 9.77 -11.60 -6.33
C GLN A 40 10.53 -10.60 -7.22
N GLY A 41 10.48 -9.30 -6.91
CA GLY A 41 11.12 -8.25 -7.69
C GLY A 41 10.39 -7.93 -8.99
N ASP A 42 9.06 -8.07 -9.00
CA ASP A 42 8.24 -7.75 -10.16
C ASP A 42 8.44 -6.30 -10.62
N GLN A 43 8.44 -6.12 -11.94
CA GLN A 43 8.62 -4.81 -12.56
C GLN A 43 7.27 -4.19 -12.93
N ASN A 44 7.02 -3.01 -12.38
CA ASN A 44 5.89 -2.16 -12.73
C ASN A 44 6.42 -0.88 -13.43
N PRO A 45 5.84 -0.42 -14.55
CA PRO A 45 6.28 0.80 -15.23
C PRO A 45 6.25 2.04 -14.33
N PHE A 46 5.22 2.16 -13.48
CA PHE A 46 5.10 3.24 -12.50
C PHE A 46 6.21 3.16 -11.45
N ASP A 47 6.43 1.97 -10.87
CA ASP A 47 7.51 1.74 -9.90
C ASP A 47 8.89 2.10 -10.50
N THR A 48 9.13 1.69 -11.74
CA THR A 48 10.37 1.96 -12.46
C THR A 48 10.60 3.46 -12.62
N ALA A 49 9.56 4.20 -13.03
CA ALA A 49 9.62 5.64 -13.18
C ALA A 49 9.80 6.37 -11.84
N VAL A 50 9.15 5.89 -10.77
CA VAL A 50 9.31 6.42 -9.42
C VAL A 50 10.75 6.19 -8.92
N LYS A 51 11.31 4.99 -9.09
CA LYS A 51 12.69 4.67 -8.72
C LYS A 51 13.72 5.50 -9.46
N ALA A 52 13.48 5.80 -10.74
CA ALA A 52 14.35 6.67 -11.52
C ALA A 52 14.43 8.11 -10.96
N LYS A 53 13.39 8.56 -10.23
CA LYS A 53 13.32 9.91 -9.63
C LYS A 53 13.71 9.93 -8.15
N ALA A 54 13.20 8.98 -7.37
CA ALA A 54 13.36 8.92 -5.92
C ALA A 54 14.63 8.18 -5.46
N GLY A 55 15.28 7.45 -6.37
CA GLY A 55 16.42 6.59 -6.08
C GLY A 55 16.01 5.14 -5.79
N ASN A 56 16.98 4.24 -5.96
CA ASN A 56 16.79 2.82 -5.71
C ASN A 56 16.61 2.52 -4.22
N GLY A 57 15.84 1.47 -3.92
CA GLY A 57 15.62 0.99 -2.57
C GLY A 57 14.80 -0.30 -2.58
N LYS A 58 14.63 -0.90 -1.41
CA LYS A 58 13.80 -2.10 -1.24
C LYS A 58 12.34 -1.72 -1.04
N TYR A 59 11.77 -1.19 -2.11
CA TYR A 59 10.36 -0.86 -2.16
C TYR A 59 9.74 -1.21 -3.51
N LEU A 60 8.43 -1.35 -3.52
CA LEU A 60 7.58 -1.44 -4.71
C LEU A 60 6.51 -0.36 -4.58
N VAL A 61 6.28 0.36 -5.67
CA VAL A 61 5.19 1.31 -5.76
C VAL A 61 4.18 0.88 -6.82
N ILE A 62 2.91 0.84 -6.44
CA ILE A 62 1.81 0.54 -7.34
C ILE A 62 0.90 1.76 -7.42
N HIS A 63 0.69 2.25 -8.65
CA HIS A 63 -0.38 3.21 -8.89
C HIS A 63 -1.69 2.46 -9.05
N SER A 64 -2.73 2.91 -8.35
CA SER A 64 -4.09 2.46 -8.56
C SER A 64 -4.98 3.66 -8.82
N ASP A 65 -5.78 3.60 -9.88
CA ASP A 65 -6.69 4.69 -10.24
C ASP A 65 -7.79 4.84 -9.16
N ASP A 66 -8.17 6.08 -8.84
CA ASP A 66 -9.11 6.41 -7.77
C ASP A 66 -10.54 5.90 -8.02
N SER A 67 -10.81 5.59 -9.28
CA SER A 67 -12.06 5.03 -9.77
C SER A 67 -12.31 3.60 -9.26
N SER A 68 -11.26 2.85 -8.92
CA SER A 68 -11.41 1.46 -8.49
C SER A 68 -11.86 1.33 -7.03
N VAL A 69 -12.76 0.38 -6.76
CA VAL A 69 -13.20 0.05 -5.41
C VAL A 69 -12.02 -0.37 -4.54
N MET A 70 -11.11 -1.20 -5.08
CA MET A 70 -9.95 -1.69 -4.33
C MET A 70 -9.02 -0.55 -3.90
N SER A 71 -8.77 0.41 -4.78
CA SER A 71 -7.98 1.62 -4.49
C SER A 71 -8.50 2.35 -3.25
N ARG A 72 -9.82 2.59 -3.22
CA ARG A 72 -10.47 3.26 -2.09
C ARG A 72 -10.40 2.43 -0.82
N MET A 73 -10.55 1.11 -0.91
CA MET A 73 -10.43 0.21 0.25
C MET A 73 -9.01 0.23 0.83
N VAL A 74 -7.98 0.15 -0.03
CA VAL A 74 -6.57 0.27 0.36
C VAL A 74 -6.34 1.62 1.03
N HIS A 75 -6.75 2.71 0.38
CA HIS A 75 -6.60 4.06 0.91
C HIS A 75 -7.27 4.21 2.28
N ASP A 76 -8.53 3.75 2.41
CA ASP A 76 -9.29 3.84 3.65
C ASP A 76 -8.62 3.11 4.81
N VAL A 77 -8.11 1.92 4.54
CA VAL A 77 -7.60 1.01 5.55
C VAL A 77 -6.15 1.35 5.92
N LEU A 78 -5.28 1.60 4.94
CA LEU A 78 -3.89 1.96 5.19
C LEU A 78 -3.74 3.42 5.66
N GLY A 79 -4.75 4.26 5.46
CA GLY A 79 -4.82 5.60 6.02
C GLY A 79 -5.09 5.64 7.54
N ASP A 80 -5.63 4.56 8.11
CA ASP A 80 -5.71 4.38 9.56
C ASP A 80 -4.38 3.82 10.07
N LYS A 81 -3.69 4.59 10.90
CA LYS A 81 -2.34 4.26 11.41
C LYS A 81 -2.27 2.90 12.09
N VAL A 82 -3.26 2.54 12.91
CA VAL A 82 -3.23 1.28 13.67
C VAL A 82 -3.64 0.13 12.76
N ALA A 83 -4.64 0.33 11.91
CA ALA A 83 -5.04 -0.65 10.90
C ALA A 83 -3.87 -0.99 9.97
N ASN A 84 -3.17 0.02 9.45
CA ASN A 84 -2.00 -0.15 8.59
C ASN A 84 -0.95 -1.01 9.29
N ARG A 85 -0.59 -0.68 10.54
CA ARG A 85 0.39 -1.49 11.30
C ARG A 85 -0.03 -2.96 11.39
N ILE A 86 -1.25 -3.24 11.81
CA ILE A 86 -1.73 -4.63 11.99
C ILE A 86 -1.75 -5.38 10.66
N ILE A 87 -2.15 -4.71 9.57
CA ILE A 87 -2.21 -5.32 8.24
C ILE A 87 -0.82 -5.55 7.67
N SER A 88 0.10 -4.60 7.84
CA SER A 88 1.52 -4.76 7.49
C SER A 88 2.12 -5.96 8.21
N GLU A 89 1.86 -6.12 9.52
CA GLU A 89 2.30 -7.29 10.29
C GLU A 89 1.65 -8.60 9.81
N TYR A 90 0.36 -8.57 9.46
CA TYR A 90 -0.37 -9.74 8.94
C TYR A 90 0.16 -10.19 7.58
N VAL A 91 0.28 -9.25 6.63
CA VAL A 91 0.79 -9.50 5.28
C VAL A 91 2.27 -9.89 5.31
N GLY A 92 3.07 -9.19 6.11
CA GLY A 92 4.49 -9.51 6.29
C GLY A 92 4.73 -10.94 6.77
N LYS A 93 3.90 -11.44 7.70
CA LYS A 93 3.94 -12.86 8.10
C LYS A 93 3.58 -13.81 6.95
N ALA A 94 2.58 -13.46 6.15
CA ALA A 94 2.14 -14.31 5.03
C ALA A 94 3.22 -14.47 3.94
N VAL A 95 4.06 -13.45 3.74
CA VAL A 95 5.15 -13.45 2.75
C VAL A 95 6.54 -13.72 3.34
N ASN A 96 6.63 -14.12 4.61
CA ASN A 96 7.89 -14.32 5.34
C ASN A 96 8.82 -13.09 5.40
N LEU A 97 8.25 -11.89 5.45
CA LEU A 97 8.96 -10.63 5.65
C LEU A 97 8.34 -9.85 6.83
N PRO A 98 8.71 -10.14 8.08
CA PRO A 98 8.08 -9.54 9.27
C PRO A 98 8.27 -8.02 9.40
N THR A 99 9.28 -7.46 8.73
CA THR A 99 9.57 -6.03 8.70
C THR A 99 8.80 -5.29 7.62
N LEU A 100 7.98 -5.98 6.82
CA LEU A 100 7.22 -5.40 5.73
C LEU A 100 6.35 -4.24 6.22
N GLN A 101 6.39 -3.14 5.48
CA GLN A 101 5.55 -1.97 5.71
C GLN A 101 4.75 -1.67 4.46
N LEU A 102 3.44 -1.48 4.64
CA LEU A 102 2.54 -0.94 3.64
C LEU A 102 2.30 0.54 3.93
N ALA A 103 2.13 1.34 2.90
CA ALA A 103 1.67 2.72 3.07
C ALA A 103 0.83 3.15 1.88
N ASN A 104 -0.05 4.11 2.13
CA ASN A 104 -0.61 4.91 1.05
C ASN A 104 0.48 5.85 0.54
N ILE A 105 0.50 6.04 -0.76
CA ILE A 105 1.25 7.10 -1.40
C ILE A 105 0.38 7.77 -2.47
N CYS A 106 0.73 9.00 -2.83
CA CYS A 106 -0.03 9.85 -3.76
C CYS A 106 -1.55 9.84 -3.46
N CYS A 107 -2.40 9.83 -4.50
CA CYS A 107 -3.85 9.91 -4.36
C CYS A 107 -4.49 8.57 -3.95
N ASN A 108 -4.06 7.45 -4.56
CA ASN A 108 -4.54 6.09 -4.27
C ASN A 108 -3.47 5.01 -4.55
N GLY A 109 -2.21 5.41 -4.63
CA GLY A 109 -1.12 4.49 -4.76
C GLY A 109 -0.85 3.79 -3.43
N CYS A 110 -0.21 2.63 -3.52
CA CYS A 110 0.33 1.94 -2.36
C CYS A 110 1.83 1.74 -2.55
N SER A 111 2.59 1.97 -1.50
CA SER A 111 3.97 1.52 -1.41
C SER A 111 4.09 0.33 -0.47
N ILE A 112 5.00 -0.56 -0.82
CA ILE A 112 5.38 -1.74 -0.06
C ILE A 112 6.89 -1.65 0.12
N SER A 113 7.40 -1.82 1.34
CA SER A 113 8.83 -1.86 1.61
C SER A 113 9.17 -2.97 2.60
N ASP A 114 10.45 -3.28 2.73
CA ASP A 114 10.95 -4.18 3.78
C ASP A 114 11.13 -3.47 5.14
N GLY A 115 10.62 -2.24 5.28
CA GLY A 115 10.71 -1.43 6.48
C GLY A 115 12.05 -0.73 6.69
N SER A 116 12.95 -0.74 5.70
CA SER A 116 14.27 -0.11 5.79
C SER A 116 14.34 1.33 5.23
N LEU A 117 13.23 1.90 4.79
CA LEU A 117 13.23 3.24 4.17
C LEU A 117 13.47 4.32 5.23
N SER A 118 14.32 5.30 4.89
CA SER A 118 14.44 6.51 5.70
C SER A 118 13.29 7.48 5.42
N PRO A 119 12.96 8.41 6.34
CA PRO A 119 11.95 9.44 6.10
C PRO A 119 12.22 10.27 4.84
N GLU A 120 13.49 10.53 4.52
CA GLU A 120 13.89 11.26 3.30
C GLU A 120 13.60 10.45 2.04
N GLN A 121 13.79 9.13 2.08
CA GLN A 121 13.43 8.24 0.98
C GLN A 121 11.92 8.14 0.81
N GLU A 122 11.15 8.04 1.90
CA GLU A 122 9.69 8.05 1.86
C GLU A 122 9.15 9.34 1.23
N LEU A 123 9.72 10.49 1.61
CA LEU A 123 9.38 11.78 1.01
C LEU A 123 9.73 11.82 -0.48
N ALA A 124 10.92 11.36 -0.86
CA ALA A 124 11.34 11.32 -2.26
C ALA A 124 10.41 10.43 -3.11
N ILE A 125 10.01 9.27 -2.58
CA ILE A 125 9.04 8.36 -3.21
C ILE A 125 7.70 9.06 -3.40
N GLN A 126 7.17 9.72 -2.36
CA GLN A 126 5.91 10.47 -2.45
C GLN A 126 5.99 11.56 -3.53
N MET A 127 7.06 12.36 -3.52
CA MET A 127 7.27 13.43 -4.51
C MET A 127 7.39 12.89 -5.93
N ALA A 128 8.07 11.77 -6.14
CA ALA A 128 8.17 11.13 -7.43
C ALA A 128 6.81 10.59 -7.90
N ALA A 129 6.06 9.95 -7.02
CA ALA A 129 4.77 9.34 -7.33
C ALA A 129 3.71 10.37 -7.75
N VAL A 130 3.61 11.52 -7.05
CA VAL A 130 2.64 12.58 -7.42
C VAL A 130 2.97 13.30 -8.73
N ASN A 131 4.17 13.08 -9.29
CA ASN A 131 4.63 13.69 -10.55
C ASN A 131 4.82 12.64 -11.67
N THR A 132 4.16 11.49 -11.57
CA THR A 132 4.25 10.38 -12.52
C THR A 132 2.85 9.86 -12.84
N ASN A 133 2.55 9.68 -14.14
CA ASN A 133 1.31 9.05 -14.60
C ASN A 133 1.36 7.54 -14.34
N PRO A 134 0.22 6.82 -14.30
CA PRO A 134 0.18 5.38 -14.06
C PRO A 134 1.01 4.55 -15.05
N ASP A 135 1.21 5.04 -16.27
CA ASP A 135 2.02 4.42 -17.32
C ASP A 135 3.54 4.70 -17.18
N GLY A 136 3.95 5.47 -16.17
CA GLY A 136 5.33 5.88 -15.92
C GLY A 136 5.74 7.19 -16.60
N THR A 137 4.89 7.79 -17.44
CA THR A 137 5.19 9.08 -18.07
C THR A 137 5.15 10.24 -17.06
N THR A 138 5.79 11.35 -17.38
CA THR A 138 5.79 12.54 -16.50
C THR A 138 4.46 13.28 -16.60
N ILE A 139 3.93 13.71 -15.46
CA ILE A 139 2.78 14.63 -15.42
C ILE A 139 3.25 16.00 -15.92
N VAL A 140 2.63 16.49 -16.99
CA VAL A 140 2.84 17.86 -17.50
C VAL A 140 1.70 18.73 -16.96
N PRO A 141 2.00 19.78 -16.17
CA PRO A 141 1.00 20.69 -15.63
C PRO A 141 0.18 21.44 -16.69
#